data_AF-A0A379IWS4-F1
#
_entry.id   AF-A0A379IWS4-F1
#
_cell.length_a   1.000
_cell.length_b   1.000
_cell.length_c   1.000
_cell.angle_alpha   90.00
_cell.angle_beta   90.00
_cell.angle_gamma   90.00
#
_symmetry.space_group_name_H-M   'P 1'
#
loop_
_entity.id
_entity.type
_entity.pdbx_description
1 polymer ?
#
loop_
_entity_poly.entity_id
_entity_poly.type
_entity_poly.pdbx_seq_one_letter_code
_entity_poly.pdbx_strand_id
1 'polypeptide(L)'
;MKIAPKVLWSNAGNYFEWILTALGKVLPAPLLADGFSLLQAAQQPDGRRNPLYQPVRYVELQGAVLPWRQRRVCCIRYLLPELELCENCPLLDEPPAADGDIS
;
A
#
# COMPACT_ATOMS: atom_id res chain seq x y z
N MET A 1 11.75 21.09 -6.63
CA MET A 1 11.12 20.32 -5.54
C MET A 1 11.93 19.05 -5.30
N LYS A 2 12.32 18.74 -4.06
CA LYS A 2 13.02 17.48 -3.73
C LYS A 2 12.03 16.52 -3.07
N ILE A 3 11.84 15.33 -3.64
CA ILE A 3 10.97 14.30 -3.07
C ILE A 3 11.84 13.35 -2.25
N ALA A 4 11.42 13.06 -1.01
CA ALA A 4 12.14 12.12 -0.17
C ALA A 4 12.10 10.70 -0.77
N PRO A 5 13.23 9.96 -0.85
CA PRO A 5 13.26 8.60 -1.41
C PRO A 5 12.22 7.65 -0.80
N LYS A 6 11.90 7.81 0.50
CA LYS A 6 10.86 7.02 1.18
C LYS A 6 9.46 7.15 0.53
N VAL A 7 9.14 8.30 -0.06
CA VAL A 7 7.85 8.55 -0.74
C VAL A 7 7.81 7.78 -2.05
N LEU A 8 8.91 7.80 -2.81
CA LEU A 8 9.02 7.05 -4.07
C LEU A 8 8.92 5.54 -3.82
N TRP A 9 9.65 5.02 -2.83
CA TRP A 9 9.61 3.62 -2.46
C TRP A 9 8.26 3.18 -1.88
N SER A 10 7.60 4.04 -1.09
CA SER A 10 6.22 3.77 -0.66
C SER A 10 5.26 3.68 -1.84
N ASN A 11 5.43 4.52 -2.87
CA ASN A 11 4.60 4.45 -4.07
C ASN A 11 4.84 3.14 -4.83
N ALA A 12 6.11 2.80 -5.08
CA ALA A 12 6.49 1.54 -5.72
C ALA A 12 5.93 0.31 -4.95
N GLY A 13 6.08 0.29 -3.63
CA GLY A 13 5.56 -0.79 -2.79
C GLY A 13 4.04 -0.87 -2.80
N ASN A 14 3.33 0.27 -2.80
CA ASN A 14 1.87 0.27 -2.91
C ASN A 14 1.39 -0.33 -4.23
N TYR A 15 2.01 0.02 -5.36
CA TYR A 15 1.68 -0.57 -6.66
C TYR A 15 2.04 -2.05 -6.73
N PHE A 16 3.22 -2.42 -6.24
CA PHE A 16 3.67 -3.81 -6.25
C PHE A 16 2.73 -4.71 -5.43
N GLU A 17 2.34 -4.26 -4.23
CA GLU A 17 1.35 -4.98 -3.40
C GLU A 17 -0.01 -5.07 -4.10
N TRP A 18 -0.49 -3.98 -4.70
CA TRP A 18 -1.76 -4.00 -5.43
C TRP A 18 -1.74 -4.99 -6.60
N ILE A 19 -0.65 -5.03 -7.37
CA ILE A 19 -0.49 -5.99 -8.49
C ILE A 19 -0.50 -7.42 -7.96
N LEU A 20 0.23 -7.74 -6.88
CA LEU A 20 0.24 -9.08 -6.30
C LEU A 20 -1.16 -9.51 -5.83
N THR A 21 -1.87 -8.61 -5.16
CA THR A 21 -3.25 -8.86 -4.69
C THR A 21 -4.23 -9.02 -5.85
N ALA A 22 -4.09 -8.23 -6.92
CA ALA A 22 -4.91 -8.38 -8.13
C ALA A 22 -4.63 -9.69 -8.86
N LEU A 23 -3.34 -10.05 -9.04
CA LEU A 23 -2.94 -11.32 -9.63
C LEU A 23 -3.37 -12.52 -8.80
N GLY A 24 -3.41 -12.41 -7.47
CA GLY A 24 -3.90 -13.48 -6.60
C GLY A 24 -5.37 -13.87 -6.81
N LYS A 25 -6.14 -13.03 -7.53
CA LYS A 25 -7.52 -13.35 -7.93
C LYS A 25 -7.60 -14.31 -9.12
N VAL A 26 -6.52 -14.43 -9.91
CA VAL A 26 -6.50 -15.17 -11.19
C VAL A 26 -5.35 -16.18 -11.30
N LEU A 27 -4.29 -16.02 -10.50
CA LEU A 27 -3.13 -16.91 -10.48
C LEU A 27 -3.07 -17.72 -9.18
N PRO A 28 -2.56 -18.96 -9.22
CA PRO A 28 -2.30 -19.74 -8.01
C PRO A 28 -1.32 -19.05 -7.04
N ALA A 29 -1.62 -19.11 -5.75
CA ALA A 29 -0.81 -18.50 -4.69
C ALA A 29 0.70 -18.84 -4.72
N PRO A 30 1.14 -20.08 -5.04
CA PRO A 30 2.57 -20.40 -5.11
C PRO A 30 3.37 -19.55 -6.10
N LEU A 31 2.73 -19.07 -7.18
CA LEU A 31 3.41 -18.21 -8.17
C LEU A 31 3.68 -16.78 -7.66
N LEU A 32 3.03 -16.39 -6.57
CA LEU A 32 3.10 -15.03 -6.00
C LEU A 32 3.82 -15.01 -4.64
N ALA A 33 4.19 -16.18 -4.11
CA ALA A 33 4.73 -16.33 -2.76
C ALA A 33 5.98 -15.49 -2.52
N ASP A 34 6.91 -15.45 -3.50
CA ASP A 34 8.14 -14.66 -3.39
C ASP A 34 7.85 -13.16 -3.36
N GLY A 35 6.84 -12.70 -4.12
CA GLY A 35 6.40 -11.31 -4.11
C GLY A 35 5.86 -10.89 -2.75
N PHE A 36 4.98 -11.69 -2.16
CA PHE A 36 4.48 -11.42 -0.80
C PHE A 36 5.56 -11.58 0.27
N SER A 37 6.50 -12.50 0.09
CA SER A 37 7.65 -12.66 1.00
C SER A 37 8.56 -11.43 0.97
N LEU A 38 8.81 -10.86 -0.21
CA LEU A 38 9.54 -9.60 -0.35
C LEU A 38 8.84 -8.47 0.41
N LEU A 39 7.50 -8.37 0.36
CA LEU A 39 6.76 -7.34 1.11
C LEU A 39 6.81 -7.54 2.64
N GLN A 40 7.03 -8.77 3.10
CA GLN A 40 7.11 -9.12 4.53
C GLN A 40 8.54 -9.14 5.08
N ALA A 41 9.57 -9.09 4.24
CA ALA A 41 10.95 -9.07 4.67
C ALA A 41 11.37 -7.66 5.11
N ALA A 42 11.78 -7.48 6.36
CA ALA A 42 12.27 -6.19 6.87
C ALA A 42 13.64 -5.79 6.28
N GLN A 43 14.43 -6.79 5.87
CA GLN A 43 15.79 -6.63 5.35
C GLN A 43 15.94 -7.42 4.05
N GLN A 44 16.81 -6.93 3.18
CA GLN A 44 17.30 -7.66 2.01
C GLN A 44 18.30 -8.75 2.45
N PRO A 45 18.62 -9.74 1.58
CA PRO A 45 19.59 -10.79 1.91
C PRO A 45 20.98 -10.28 2.32
N ASP A 46 21.34 -9.07 1.90
CA ASP A 46 22.60 -8.41 2.26
C ASP A 46 22.54 -7.61 3.58
N GLY A 47 21.42 -7.69 4.32
CA GLY A 47 21.21 -7.00 5.59
C GLY A 47 20.77 -5.54 5.47
N ARG A 48 20.68 -4.97 4.27
CA ARG A 48 20.14 -3.61 4.11
C ARG A 48 18.63 -3.60 4.39
N ARG A 49 18.10 -2.46 4.81
CA ARG A 49 16.64 -2.29 4.96
C ARG A 49 15.94 -2.48 3.62
N ASN A 50 14.88 -3.27 3.63
CA ASN A 50 14.04 -3.42 2.45
C ASN A 50 13.11 -2.19 2.31
N PRO A 51 13.24 -1.39 1.24
CA PRO A 51 12.39 -0.21 1.05
C PRO A 51 10.92 -0.55 0.75
N LEU A 52 10.63 -1.79 0.36
CA LEU A 52 9.28 -2.29 0.08
C LEU A 52 8.65 -2.98 1.30
N TYR A 53 9.29 -2.96 2.47
CA TYR A 53 8.77 -3.65 3.64
C TYR A 53 7.46 -3.03 4.15
N GLN A 54 6.40 -3.83 4.11
CA GLN A 54 5.04 -3.48 4.54
C GLN A 54 4.61 -2.10 4.03
N PRO A 55 4.46 -1.91 2.70
CA PRO A 55 4.14 -0.62 2.12
C PRO A 55 2.67 -0.25 2.37
N VAL A 56 1.85 -1.26 2.71
CA VAL A 56 0.42 -1.21 2.98
C VAL A 56 0.14 -2.00 4.25
N ARG A 57 -0.86 -1.55 5.00
CA ARG A 57 -1.44 -2.20 6.18
C ARG A 57 -2.93 -2.39 5.93
N TYR A 58 -3.46 -3.51 6.37
CA TYR A 58 -4.89 -3.76 6.39
C TYR A 58 -5.36 -3.48 7.81
N VAL A 59 -6.11 -2.38 7.97
CA VAL A 59 -6.59 -1.88 9.27
C VAL A 59 -8.03 -2.33 9.44
N GLU A 60 -8.29 -3.17 10.44
CA GLU A 60 -9.64 -3.58 10.79
C GLU A 60 -10.44 -2.38 11.32
N LEU A 61 -11.68 -2.23 10.86
CA LEU A 61 -12.57 -1.16 11.27
C LEU A 61 -13.83 -1.75 11.87
N GLN A 62 -14.32 -1.15 12.96
CA GLN A 62 -15.55 -1.59 13.59
C GLN A 62 -16.73 -1.42 12.62
N GLY A 63 -17.43 -2.52 12.33
CA GLY A 63 -18.60 -2.52 11.44
C GLY A 63 -18.29 -2.58 9.95
N ALA A 64 -17.02 -2.58 9.52
CA ALA A 64 -16.67 -2.77 8.11
C ALA A 64 -16.61 -4.27 7.74
N VAL A 65 -17.04 -4.59 6.51
CA VAL A 65 -16.97 -5.96 5.97
C VAL A 65 -15.54 -6.33 5.56
N LEU A 66 -14.75 -5.34 5.14
CA LEU A 66 -13.37 -5.51 4.70
C LEU A 66 -12.46 -4.53 5.45
N PRO A 67 -11.20 -4.92 5.73
CA PRO A 67 -10.23 -4.01 6.33
C PRO A 67 -9.89 -2.86 5.38
N TRP A 68 -9.58 -1.70 5.95
CA TRP A 68 -9.07 -0.57 5.19
C TRP A 68 -7.63 -0.83 4.76
N ARG A 69 -7.42 -0.84 3.44
CA ARG A 69 -6.10 -0.94 2.82
C ARG A 69 -5.39 0.41 2.93
N GLN A 70 -4.68 0.66 4.02
CA GLN A 70 -3.98 1.91 4.30
C GLN A 70 -2.50 1.84 3.90
N ARG A 71 -1.99 2.84 3.18
CA ARG A 71 -0.56 2.95 2.87
C ARG A 71 0.22 3.31 4.13
N ARG A 72 1.45 2.80 4.25
CA ARG A 72 2.35 3.12 5.38
C ARG A 72 2.88 4.57 5.36
N VAL A 73 3.03 5.15 4.17
CA VAL A 73 3.51 6.52 3.97
C VAL A 73 2.62 7.22 2.95
N CYS A 74 2.31 8.49 3.20
CA CYS A 74 1.55 9.32 2.29
C CYS A 74 2.29 9.48 0.94
N CYS A 75 1.51 9.53 -0.14
CA CYS A 75 2.02 9.66 -1.50
C CYS A 75 2.37 11.12 -1.84
N ILE A 76 2.84 11.40 -3.06
CA ILE A 76 3.19 12.78 -3.45
C ILE A 76 2.01 13.76 -3.39
N ARG A 77 0.75 13.30 -3.34
CA ARG A 77 -0.43 14.19 -3.28
C ARG A 77 -0.42 15.13 -2.08
N TYR A 78 0.26 14.81 -0.96
CA TYR A 78 0.36 15.78 0.16
C TYR A 78 1.11 17.07 -0.22
N LEU A 79 1.87 17.07 -1.31
CA LEU A 79 2.57 18.24 -1.85
C LEU A 79 1.75 18.98 -2.92
N LEU A 80 0.56 18.49 -3.25
CA LEU A 80 -0.33 19.03 -4.28
C LEU A 80 -1.64 19.45 -3.59
N PRO A 81 -1.70 20.66 -2.98
CA PRO A 81 -2.84 21.09 -2.16
C PRO A 81 -4.17 21.20 -2.92
N GLU A 82 -4.13 21.16 -4.25
CA GLU A 82 -5.26 21.18 -5.17
C GLU A 82 -5.89 19.78 -5.34
N LEU A 83 -5.23 18.74 -4.85
CA LEU A 83 -5.71 17.37 -4.88
C LEU A 83 -6.09 16.90 -3.48
N GLU A 84 -7.23 16.22 -3.39
CA GLU A 84 -7.61 15.51 -2.19
C GLU A 84 -6.63 14.36 -1.89
N LEU A 85 -6.54 14.01 -0.60
CA LEU A 85 -5.78 12.84 -0.15
C LEU A 85 -6.34 11.58 -0.82
N CYS A 86 -5.47 10.61 -1.12
CA CYS A 86 -5.93 9.34 -1.70
C CYS A 86 -6.69 8.50 -0.67
N GLU A 87 -7.58 7.64 -1.16
CA GLU A 87 -8.43 6.72 -0.36
C GLU A 87 -7.68 5.87 0.68
N ASN A 88 -6.41 5.61 0.42
CA ASN A 88 -5.53 4.76 1.22
C ASN A 88 -4.43 5.59 1.93
N CYS A 89 -4.65 6.90 2.08
CA CYS A 89 -3.70 7.80 2.70
C CYS A 89 -3.62 7.59 4.23
N PRO A 90 -2.42 7.47 4.84
CA PRO A 90 -2.27 7.38 6.29
C PRO A 90 -2.50 8.68 7.04
N LEU A 91 -2.75 9.79 6.33
CA LEU A 91 -3.08 11.09 6.93
C LEU A 91 -4.59 11.32 7.05
N LEU A 92 -5.41 10.36 6.58
CA LEU A 92 -6.84 10.40 6.84
C LEU A 92 -7.10 9.89 8.27
N ASP A 93 -7.91 10.61 9.04
CA ASP A 93 -8.31 10.23 10.40
C ASP A 93 -9.24 9.02 10.39
N GLU A 94 -10.03 8.87 9.32
CA GLU A 94 -10.93 7.76 9.07
C GLU A 94 -10.84 7.32 7.59
N PRO A 95 -11.20 6.08 7.25
CA PRO A 95 -11.26 5.66 5.86
C PRO A 95 -12.29 6.52 5.12
N PRO A 96 -12.09 6.77 3.82
CA PRO A 96 -13.15 7.41 3.03
C PRO A 96 -14.42 6.55 3.12
N ALA A 97 -15.58 7.20 3.02
CA ALA A 97 -16.83 6.47 2.85
C ALA A 97 -16.65 5.44 1.74
N ALA A 98 -17.07 4.20 1.98
CA ALA A 98 -17.05 3.19 0.93
C ALA A 98 -17.99 3.68 -0.17
N ASP A 99 -17.43 4.33 -1.18
CA ASP A 99 -18.16 4.64 -2.40
C ASP A 99 -18.57 3.30 -2.98
N GLY A 100 -19.83 2.96 -2.76
CA GLY A 100 -20.45 1.78 -3.31
C GLY A 100 -20.55 1.94 -4.81
N ASP A 101 -19.46 1.71 -5.52
CA ASP A 101 -19.49 1.47 -6.95
C ASP A 101 -18.37 0.50 -7.34
N ILE A 102 -18.75 -0.78 -7.33
CA ILE A 102 -18.11 -1.77 -8.17
C ILE A 102 -18.76 -1.58 -9.54
N SER A 103 -18.05 -0.90 -10.43
CA SER A 103 -18.32 -0.91 -11.87
C SER A 103 -16.99 -1.00 -12.63
#